data_AF-A0A7W8JQK5-F1
#
_entry.id   AF-A0A7W8JQK5-F1
#
_cell.length_a   1.000
_cell.length_b   1.000
_cell.length_c   1.000
_cell.angle_alpha   90.00
_cell.angle_beta   90.00
_cell.angle_gamma   90.00
#
_symmetry.space_group_name_H-M   'P 1'
#
loop_
_entity.id
_entity.type
_entity.pdbx_description
1 polymer ?
#
loop_
_entity_poly.entity_id
_entity_poly.type
_entity_poly.pdbx_seq_one_letter_code
_entity_poly.pdbx_strand_id
1 'polypeptide(L)' 'MGGQRNPDAAWYYPQPKDAAQQIRDRVAFWKGVEITAD' A
#
# COMPACT_ATOMS: atom_id res chain seq x y z
N MET A 1 20.39 -8.17 -10.22
CA MET A 1 19.55 -8.64 -9.10
C MET A 1 18.17 -8.03 -9.29
N GLY A 2 17.17 -8.84 -9.57
CA GLY A 2 15.80 -8.37 -9.83
C GLY A 2 15.00 -8.39 -8.53
N GLY A 3 14.50 -7.23 -8.09
CA GLY A 3 13.59 -7.15 -6.95
C GLY A 3 12.36 -8.05 -7.16
N GLN A 4 11.98 -8.77 -6.11
CA GLN A 4 10.79 -9.63 -6.13
C GLN A 4 9.55 -8.74 -6.32
N ARG A 5 8.87 -8.90 -7.46
CA ARG A 5 7.56 -8.29 -7.69
C ARG A 5 6.54 -9.07 -6.88
N ASN A 6 6.05 -8.47 -5.80
CA ASN A 6 4.92 -8.97 -5.05
C ASN A 6 3.67 -8.18 -5.46
N PRO A 7 2.82 -8.71 -6.35
CA PRO A 7 1.62 -8.02 -6.84
C PRO A 7 0.59 -7.75 -5.74
N ASP A 8 0.65 -8.49 -4.62
CA ASP A 8 -0.20 -8.30 -3.44
C ASP A 8 0.44 -7.38 -2.38
N ALA A 9 1.53 -6.68 -2.72
CA ALA A 9 2.26 -5.86 -1.76
C ALA A 9 1.57 -4.54 -1.39
N ALA A 10 0.58 -4.09 -2.17
CA ALA A 10 -0.06 -2.79 -1.99
C ALA A 10 -1.59 -2.84 -2.12
N TRP A 11 -2.28 -2.11 -1.23
CA TRP A 11 -3.73 -1.92 -1.28
C TRP A 11 -4.07 -0.44 -1.41
N TYR A 12 -5.06 -0.13 -2.25
CA TYR A 12 -5.61 1.21 -2.43
C TYR A 12 -7.05 1.24 -1.88
N TYR A 13 -7.38 2.27 -1.10
CA TYR A 13 -8.69 2.42 -0.46
C TYR A 13 -9.50 3.59 -1.09
N PRO A 14 -10.22 3.37 -2.21
CA PRO A 14 -11.02 4.41 -2.87
C PRO A 14 -12.32 4.76 -2.11
N GLN A 15 -12.91 3.80 -1.41
CA GLN A 15 -14.06 4.00 -0.51
C GLN A 15 -13.79 3.31 0.83
N PRO A 16 -13.13 3.99 1.78
CA PRO A 16 -13.02 3.48 3.14
C PRO A 16 -14.38 3.58 3.86
N LYS A 17 -14.55 2.77 4.90
CA LYS A 17 -15.69 2.87 5.83
C LYS A 17 -15.70 4.25 6.51
N ASP A 18 -16.85 4.73 6.98
CA ASP A 18 -16.96 6.06 7.63
C ASP A 18 -15.99 6.27 8.79
N ALA A 19 -15.76 5.24 9.62
CA ALA A 19 -14.76 5.30 10.70
C ALA A 19 -13.29 5.39 10.21
N ALA A 20 -13.06 5.15 8.93
CA ALA A 20 -11.75 5.07 8.30
C ALA A 20 -11.58 6.10 7.17
N GLN A 21 -12.42 7.15 7.10
CA GLN A 21 -12.27 8.20 6.08
C GLN A 21 -10.88 8.85 6.04
N GLN A 22 -10.19 8.88 7.18
CA GLN A 22 -8.81 9.38 7.30
C GLN A 22 -7.78 8.63 6.42
N ILE A 23 -8.06 7.40 5.99
CA ILE A 23 -7.21 6.61 5.09
C ILE A 23 -7.69 6.62 3.63
N ARG A 24 -8.68 7.44 3.30
CA ARG A 24 -9.11 7.64 1.92
C ARG A 24 -7.93 8.08 1.08
N ASP A 25 -7.84 7.54 -0.13
CA ASP A 25 -6.79 7.86 -1.12
C ASP A 25 -5.36 7.55 -0.65
N ARG A 26 -5.20 6.71 0.37
CA ARG A 26 -3.90 6.20 0.83
C ARG A 26 -3.59 4.83 0.24
N VAL A 27 -2.29 4.57 0.10
CA VAL A 27 -1.73 3.28 -0.30
C VAL A 27 -1.08 2.64 0.92
N ALA A 28 -1.47 1.40 1.23
CA ALA A 28 -0.88 0.61 2.31
C ALA A 28 0.02 -0.48 1.73
N PHE A 29 1.12 -0.81 2.41
CA PHE A 29 2.07 -1.84 1.98
C PHE A 29 2.14 -3.00 2.98
N TRP A 30 2.40 -4.21 2.48
CA TRP A 30 2.54 -5.40 3.32
C TRP A 30 3.84 -5.38 4.15
N LYS A 31 3.87 -6.12 5.26
CA LYS A 31 5.10 -6.30 6.05
C LYS A 31 6.18 -6.99 5.22
N GLY A 32 7.33 -6.32 5.06
CA GLY A 32 8.47 -6.82 4.28
C GLY A 32 8.70 -6.08 2.96
N VAL A 33 7.91 -5.07 2.64
CA VAL A 33 8.18 -4.15 1.52
C VAL A 33 9.15 -3.07 1.99
N GLU A 34 10.29 -2.94 1.31
CA GLU A 34 11.23 -1.81 1.48
C GLU A 34 10.95 -0.77 0.38
N ILE A 35 10.70 0.48 0.79
CA ILE A 35 10.45 1.60 -0.13
C ILE A 35 11.71 2.45 -0.19
N THR A 36 12.33 2.54 -1.36
CA THR A 36 13.45 3.44 -1.61
C THR A 36 12.94 4.65 -2.41
N ALA A 37 13.22 5.85 -1.89
CA ALA A 37 13.12 7.07 -2.69
C ALA A 37 14.46 7.20 -3.43
N ASP A 38 14.43 7.11 -4.77
CA ASP A 38 15.57 7.52 -5.59
C ASP A 38 15.66 9.05 -5.61
#